data_AF-A0A3B5A675-F1
#
_entry.id   AF-A0A3B5A675-F1
#
_cell.length_a   1.000
_cell.length_b   1.000
_cell.length_c   1.000
_cell.angle_alpha   90.00
_cell.angle_beta   90.00
_cell.angle_gamma   90.00
#
_symmetry.space_group_name_H-M   'P 1'
#
loop_
_entity.id
_entity.type
_entity.pdbx_description
1 polymer ?
#
loop_
_entity_poly.entity_id
_entity_poly.type
_entity_poly.pdbx_seq_one_letter_code
_entity_poly.pdbx_strand_id
1 'polypeptide(L)'
;MLLCPRPAIISALVEPISLPDLNSPPPRDFTLCTVSGWGVTWAYGRRLSPELKSVDVELFSNCWNFYSFRVTRNMICAGSFLGGRDSCQGDSGGPLVCNNKFEGIVSWGVSCAIPYYPGVYTKVRNYLSWINLVIESSQ
;
A
#
# COMPACT_ATOMS: atom_id res chain seq x y z
N MET A 1 -10.57 -9.73 -1.17
CA MET A 1 -11.63 -9.14 -2.02
C MET A 1 -12.91 -9.13 -1.20
N LEU A 2 -13.60 -8.00 -1.14
CA LEU A 2 -14.89 -7.88 -0.48
C LEU A 2 -15.93 -7.56 -1.55
N LEU A 3 -17.03 -8.31 -1.59
CA LEU A 3 -18.16 -8.01 -2.46
C LEU A 3 -19.15 -7.15 -1.69
N CYS A 4 -19.45 -5.97 -2.22
CA CYS A 4 -20.45 -5.10 -1.62
C CYS A 4 -21.86 -5.67 -1.89
N PRO A 5 -22.76 -5.74 -0.87
CA PRO A 5 -24.13 -6.19 -1.07
C PRO A 5 -24.94 -5.34 -2.06
N ARG A 6 -24.49 -4.11 -2.32
CA ARG A 6 -25.02 -3.19 -3.34
C ARG A 6 -23.85 -2.47 -4.02
N PRO A 7 -23.95 -2.14 -5.31
CA PRO A 7 -22.95 -1.33 -5.99
C PRO A 7 -22.74 0.01 -5.28
N ALA A 8 -21.49 0.46 -5.23
CA ALA A 8 -21.17 1.80 -4.72
C ALA A 8 -21.70 2.87 -5.68
N ILE A 9 -22.18 3.99 -5.14
CA ILE A 9 -22.59 5.16 -5.93
C ILE A 9 -21.34 5.99 -6.24
N ILE A 10 -20.94 6.00 -7.51
CA ILE A 10 -19.79 6.77 -7.99
C ILE A 10 -20.17 8.26 -8.04
N SER A 11 -19.25 9.11 -7.57
CA SER A 11 -19.46 10.56 -7.47
C SER A 11 -18.11 11.29 -7.48
N ALA A 12 -18.14 12.62 -7.39
CA ALA A 12 -16.93 13.43 -7.24
C ALA A 12 -16.09 13.10 -5.98
N LEU A 13 -16.68 12.41 -4.99
CA LEU A 13 -16.00 12.00 -3.74
C LEU A 13 -15.71 10.50 -3.68
N VAL A 14 -16.22 9.71 -4.63
CA VAL A 14 -16.13 8.25 -4.62
C VAL A 14 -15.81 7.77 -6.03
N GLU A 15 -14.57 7.34 -6.22
CA GLU A 15 -14.07 6.81 -7.48
C GLU A 15 -13.13 5.61 -7.22
N PRO A 16 -13.20 4.54 -8.03
CA PRO A 16 -12.25 3.44 -7.92
C PRO A 16 -10.85 3.86 -8.41
N ILE A 17 -9.82 3.38 -7.71
CA ILE A 17 -8.45 3.49 -8.20
C ILE A 17 -8.19 2.45 -9.29
N SER A 18 -7.41 2.83 -10.30
CA SER A 18 -7.02 1.90 -11.37
C SER A 18 -6.07 0.81 -10.86
N LEU A 19 -6.31 -0.43 -11.30
CA LEU A 19 -5.33 -1.50 -11.16
C LEU A 19 -4.11 -1.26 -12.09
N PRO A 20 -2.90 -1.68 -11.68
CA PRO A 20 -1.75 -1.74 -12.56
C PRO A 20 -2.01 -2.65 -13.77
N ASP A 21 -1.44 -2.30 -14.92
CA ASP A 21 -1.52 -3.13 -16.12
C ASP A 21 -0.46 -4.25 -16.07
N LEU A 22 -0.88 -5.49 -16.32
CA LEU A 22 -0.05 -6.68 -16.40
C LEU A 22 1.12 -6.53 -17.40
N ASN A 23 0.90 -5.80 -18.50
CA ASN A 23 1.90 -5.61 -19.54
C ASN A 23 2.74 -4.35 -19.35
N SER A 24 2.36 -3.47 -18.41
CA SER A 24 3.15 -2.29 -18.09
C SER A 24 4.34 -2.64 -17.21
N PRO A 25 5.49 -1.97 -17.35
CA PRO A 25 6.59 -2.15 -16.40
C PRO A 25 6.15 -1.75 -14.98
N PRO A 26 6.66 -2.43 -13.94
CA PRO A 26 6.43 -2.01 -12.56
C PRO A 26 7.04 -0.63 -12.30
N PRO A 27 6.56 0.11 -11.29
CA PRO A 27 7.21 1.34 -10.88
C PRO A 27 8.66 1.06 -10.47
N ARG A 28 9.55 1.99 -10.80
CA ARG A 28 10.99 1.87 -10.49
C ARG A 28 11.23 2.15 -9.01
N ASP A 29 12.36 1.69 -8.49
CA ASP A 29 12.81 2.12 -7.17
C ASP A 29 12.87 3.65 -7.08
N PHE A 30 12.59 4.18 -5.89
CA PHE A 30 12.46 5.61 -5.58
C PHE A 30 11.30 6.32 -6.29
N THR A 31 10.39 5.58 -6.94
CA THR A 31 9.11 6.16 -7.36
C THR A 31 8.36 6.66 -6.13
N LEU A 32 7.91 7.91 -6.16
CA LEU A 32 7.04 8.45 -5.12
C LEU A 32 5.65 7.82 -5.23
N CYS A 33 5.21 7.28 -4.11
CA CYS A 33 3.91 6.67 -3.93
C CYS A 33 3.21 7.32 -2.75
N THR A 34 1.89 7.39 -2.77
CA THR A 34 1.09 7.90 -1.67
C THR A 34 0.47 6.73 -0.92
N VAL A 35 0.65 6.72 0.40
CA VAL A 35 -0.11 5.86 1.31
C VAL A 35 -1.08 6.71 2.12
N SER A 36 -2.27 6.19 2.40
CA SER A 36 -3.30 6.93 3.14
C SER A 36 -4.09 6.04 4.07
N GLY A 37 -4.57 6.61 5.18
CA GLY A 37 -5.35 5.90 6.18
C GLY A 37 -5.61 6.72 7.45
N TRP A 38 -6.20 6.05 8.45
CA TRP A 38 -6.58 6.63 9.75
C TRP A 38 -5.77 6.03 10.91
N GLY A 39 -4.64 5.40 10.60
CA GLY A 39 -3.73 4.83 11.58
C GLY A 39 -3.20 5.83 12.59
N VAL A 40 -2.44 5.33 13.54
CA VAL A 40 -1.74 6.16 14.52
C VAL A 40 -0.65 6.98 13.82
N THR A 41 -0.45 8.24 14.23
CA THR A 41 0.47 9.16 13.53
C THR A 41 1.92 9.07 14.03
N TRP A 42 2.20 8.19 14.99
CA TRP A 42 3.54 7.94 15.53
C TRP A 42 3.59 6.57 16.21
N ALA A 43 4.79 5.99 16.32
CA ALA A 43 4.99 4.58 16.67
C ALA A 43 4.43 4.11 18.03
N TYR A 44 4.28 5.00 19.02
CA TYR A 44 3.68 4.64 20.32
C TYR A 44 2.29 5.28 20.53
N GLY A 45 1.68 5.76 19.44
CA GLY A 45 0.32 6.27 19.45
C GLY A 45 -0.67 5.18 19.87
N ARG A 46 -1.61 5.57 20.72
CA ARG A 46 -2.70 4.69 21.20
C ARG A 46 -4.06 5.03 20.63
N ARG A 47 -4.15 6.12 19.87
CA ARG A 47 -5.39 6.63 19.27
C ARG A 47 -5.20 6.74 17.78
N LEU A 48 -6.18 6.21 17.05
CA LEU A 48 -6.30 6.39 15.62
C LEU A 48 -6.53 7.86 15.29
N SER A 49 -6.11 8.26 14.10
CA SER A 49 -6.35 9.61 13.61
C SER A 49 -7.86 9.83 13.40
N PRO A 50 -8.44 10.95 13.87
CA PRO A 50 -9.85 11.28 13.59
C PRO A 50 -10.06 11.73 12.13
N GLU A 51 -8.99 12.03 11.42
CA GLU A 51 -8.99 12.51 10.04
C GLU A 51 -8.15 11.60 9.15
N LEU A 52 -8.49 11.52 7.87
CA LEU A 52 -7.66 10.84 6.89
C LEU A 52 -6.30 11.53 6.83
N LYS A 53 -5.23 10.75 6.92
CA LYS A 53 -3.86 11.19 6.66
C LYS A 53 -3.35 10.54 5.39
N SER A 54 -2.47 11.25 4.71
CA SER A 54 -1.76 10.77 3.54
C SER A 54 -0.33 11.25 3.59
N VAL A 55 0.60 10.43 3.11
CA VAL A 55 2.01 10.78 3.05
C VAL A 55 2.65 10.14 1.82
N ASP A 56 3.56 10.89 1.20
CA ASP A 56 4.37 10.37 0.10
C ASP A 56 5.59 9.62 0.64
N VAL A 57 5.82 8.44 0.08
CA VAL A 57 6.86 7.49 0.43
C VAL A 57 7.57 7.01 -0.82
N GLU A 58 8.85 6.65 -0.70
CA GLU A 58 9.65 6.12 -1.81
C GLU A 58 9.46 4.61 -1.89
N LEU A 59 9.25 4.10 -3.10
CA LEU A 59 9.15 2.67 -3.37
C LEU A 59 10.52 1.99 -3.35
N PHE A 60 10.58 0.82 -2.73
CA PHE A 60 11.70 -0.11 -2.80
C PHE A 60 11.16 -1.48 -3.25
N SER A 61 11.47 -1.86 -4.49
CA SER A 61 11.04 -3.12 -5.10
C SER A 61 11.63 -4.35 -4.42
N ASN A 62 12.82 -4.22 -3.82
CA ASN A 62 13.48 -5.27 -3.07
C ASN A 62 13.60 -4.93 -1.58
N CYS A 63 12.71 -5.53 -0.78
CA CYS A 63 12.73 -5.40 0.67
C CYS A 63 13.89 -6.13 1.37
N TRP A 64 14.60 -7.01 0.66
CA TRP A 64 15.57 -7.93 1.28
C TRP A 64 16.67 -7.19 2.03
N ASN A 65 17.10 -6.03 1.52
CA ASN A 65 18.14 -5.22 2.14
C ASN A 65 17.74 -4.65 3.50
N PHE A 66 16.44 -4.57 3.80
CA PHE A 66 15.91 -4.03 5.06
C PHE A 66 15.49 -5.13 6.04
N TYR A 67 14.96 -6.25 5.53
CA TYR A 67 14.29 -7.28 6.33
C TYR A 67 14.72 -8.72 5.97
N SER A 68 16.02 -8.94 5.73
CA SER A 68 16.63 -10.24 5.38
C SER A 68 15.87 -11.46 5.92
N PHE A 69 15.57 -12.43 5.04
CA PHE A 69 14.85 -13.69 5.34
C PHE A 69 13.39 -13.57 5.82
N ARG A 70 12.86 -12.37 6.08
CA ARG A 70 11.46 -12.15 6.50
C ARG A 70 10.56 -11.63 5.39
N VAL A 71 11.08 -11.55 4.16
CA VAL A 71 10.37 -11.00 3.01
C VAL A 71 10.35 -12.00 1.85
N THR A 72 9.29 -11.92 1.04
CA THR A 72 9.08 -12.79 -0.12
C THR A 72 8.94 -11.95 -1.38
N ARG A 73 8.98 -12.60 -2.56
CA ARG A 73 8.72 -11.94 -3.86
C ARG A 73 7.32 -11.32 -4.00
N ASN A 74 6.40 -11.63 -3.07
CA ASN A 74 5.04 -11.10 -3.02
C ASN A 74 4.93 -9.80 -2.21
N MET A 75 6.07 -9.24 -1.79
CA MET A 75 6.14 -8.04 -0.98
C MET A 75 6.94 -6.95 -1.70
N ILE A 76 6.56 -5.70 -1.46
CA ILE A 76 7.31 -4.49 -1.82
C ILE A 76 7.40 -3.62 -0.58
N CYS A 77 8.38 -2.73 -0.54
CA CYS A 77 8.59 -1.83 0.59
C CYS A 77 8.35 -0.40 0.16
N ALA A 78 7.84 0.43 1.07
CA ALA A 78 7.76 1.86 0.82
C ALA A 78 7.92 2.64 2.12
N GLY A 79 8.68 3.71 2.07
CA GLY A 79 8.91 4.57 3.23
C GLY A 79 9.90 5.69 2.88
N SER A 80 10.31 6.48 3.87
CA SER A 80 11.49 7.32 3.74
C SER A 80 12.72 6.58 4.26
N PHE A 81 13.83 6.63 3.51
CA PHE A 81 15.10 6.05 3.95
C PHE A 81 15.58 6.62 5.30
N LEU A 82 15.36 7.92 5.52
CA LEU A 82 15.71 8.63 6.76
C LEU A 82 14.62 8.57 7.83
N GLY A 83 13.55 7.80 7.60
CA GLY A 83 12.39 7.73 8.51
C GLY A 83 11.50 8.98 8.44
N GLY A 84 10.60 9.11 9.41
CA GLY A 84 9.64 10.22 9.52
C GLY A 84 8.39 10.13 8.62
N ARG A 85 8.41 9.29 7.57
CA ARG A 85 7.26 9.05 6.67
C ARG A 85 7.04 7.57 6.42
N ASP A 86 5.88 7.07 6.82
CA ASP A 86 5.49 5.66 6.68
C ASP A 86 3.98 5.50 6.96
N SER A 87 3.43 4.35 6.60
CA SER A 87 2.18 3.82 7.17
C SER A 87 2.39 3.36 8.61
N CYS A 88 1.31 3.20 9.38
CA CYS A 88 1.42 2.78 10.77
C CYS A 88 0.29 1.89 11.26
N GLN A 89 0.26 1.56 12.55
CA GLN A 89 -0.78 0.69 13.11
C GLN A 89 -2.18 1.29 12.87
N GLY A 90 -3.08 0.46 12.35
CA GLY A 90 -4.42 0.87 11.94
C GLY A 90 -4.57 1.15 10.44
N ASP A 91 -3.48 1.29 9.70
CA ASP A 91 -3.54 1.47 8.23
C ASP A 91 -3.57 0.13 7.45
N SER A 92 -3.48 -1.01 8.13
CA SER A 92 -3.46 -2.34 7.50
C SER A 92 -4.63 -2.56 6.55
N GLY A 93 -4.33 -3.03 5.34
CA GLY A 93 -5.32 -3.15 4.26
C GLY A 93 -5.50 -1.87 3.42
N GLY A 94 -4.94 -0.74 3.86
CA GLY A 94 -4.96 0.53 3.15
C GLY A 94 -4.12 0.53 1.87
N PRO A 95 -4.33 1.52 0.98
CA PRO A 95 -3.72 1.52 -0.33
C PRO A 95 -2.33 2.18 -0.37
N LEU A 96 -1.44 1.58 -1.16
CA LEU A 96 -0.25 2.23 -1.69
C LEU A 96 -0.47 2.52 -3.17
N VAL A 97 -0.50 3.80 -3.53
CA VAL A 97 -0.76 4.27 -4.89
C VAL A 97 0.51 4.86 -5.48
N CYS A 98 0.98 4.34 -6.61
CA CYS A 98 2.12 4.89 -7.34
C CYS A 98 1.67 5.18 -8.77
N ASN A 99 2.01 6.36 -9.32
CA ASN A 99 1.63 6.75 -10.69
C ASN A 99 0.12 6.55 -10.96
N ASN A 100 -0.74 6.88 -10.00
CA ASN A 100 -2.20 6.68 -10.04
C ASN A 100 -2.66 5.23 -10.22
N LYS A 101 -1.84 4.26 -9.82
CA LYS A 101 -2.15 2.82 -9.85
C LYS A 101 -2.04 2.22 -8.45
N PHE A 102 -2.93 1.28 -8.14
CA PHE A 102 -2.95 0.54 -6.87
C PHE A 102 -1.87 -0.54 -6.85
N GLU A 103 -0.69 -0.20 -6.36
CA GLU A 103 0.51 -1.05 -6.47
C GLU A 103 0.77 -1.89 -5.22
N GLY A 104 0.26 -1.45 -4.06
CA GLY A 104 0.48 -2.15 -2.80
C GLY A 104 -0.67 -2.08 -1.82
N ILE A 105 -0.65 -3.01 -0.86
CA ILE A 105 -1.58 -3.06 0.29
C ILE A 105 -0.75 -2.99 1.56
N VAL A 106 -1.03 -2.04 2.45
CA VAL A 106 -0.36 -1.90 3.75
C VAL A 106 -0.47 -3.22 4.50
N SER A 107 0.67 -3.78 4.93
CA SER A 107 0.70 -5.08 5.59
C SER A 107 1.33 -5.00 6.98
N TRP A 108 2.64 -4.76 7.07
CA TRP A 108 3.37 -4.79 8.33
C TRP A 108 4.67 -3.97 8.27
N GLY A 109 5.30 -3.78 9.42
CA GLY A 109 6.62 -3.18 9.58
C GLY A 109 7.15 -3.49 10.98
N VAL A 110 8.45 -3.30 11.24
CA VAL A 110 9.02 -3.48 12.59
C VAL A 110 8.56 -2.37 13.55
N SER A 111 8.42 -1.17 13.03
CA SER A 111 7.85 0.01 13.67
C SER A 111 7.32 0.91 12.55
N CYS A 112 6.93 2.15 12.88
CA CYS A 112 6.53 3.12 11.87
C CYS A 112 7.61 4.20 11.72
N ALA A 113 7.94 4.53 10.48
CA ALA A 113 8.74 5.70 10.14
C ALA A 113 10.14 5.73 10.80
N ILE A 114 10.73 4.57 11.06
CA ILE A 114 12.10 4.46 11.56
C ILE A 114 13.08 4.43 10.37
N PRO A 115 14.26 5.05 10.49
CA PRO A 115 15.27 5.01 9.43
C PRO A 115 15.65 3.56 9.07
N TYR A 116 15.90 3.31 7.78
CA TYR A 116 16.32 2.01 7.22
C TYR A 116 15.32 0.85 7.36
N TYR A 117 14.11 1.04 7.90
CA TYR A 117 13.08 0.01 7.94
C TYR A 117 11.76 0.57 7.40
N PRO A 118 11.60 0.62 6.06
CA PRO A 118 10.35 1.06 5.44
C PRO A 118 9.19 0.11 5.76
N GLY A 119 7.95 0.57 5.60
CA GLY A 119 6.78 -0.29 5.66
C GLY A 119 6.81 -1.37 4.57
N VAL A 120 6.24 -2.53 4.88
CA VAL A 120 6.12 -3.68 3.98
C VAL A 120 4.67 -3.82 3.51
N TYR A 121 4.52 -3.95 2.20
CA TYR A 121 3.24 -3.97 1.50
C TYR A 121 3.11 -5.26 0.69
N THR A 122 1.90 -5.78 0.55
CA THR A 122 1.61 -6.85 -0.43
C THR A 122 1.74 -6.28 -1.84
N LYS A 123 2.48 -6.95 -2.72
CA LYS A 123 2.70 -6.55 -4.11
C LYS A 123 1.48 -6.90 -4.97
N VAL A 124 0.61 -5.93 -5.25
CA VAL A 124 -0.67 -6.15 -5.97
C VAL A 124 -0.47 -6.78 -7.33
N ARG A 125 0.59 -6.38 -8.07
CA ARG A 125 0.92 -6.93 -9.39
C ARG A 125 0.98 -8.45 -9.46
N ASN A 126 1.46 -9.11 -8.39
CA ASN A 126 1.55 -10.57 -8.35
C ASN A 126 0.19 -11.28 -8.23
N TYR A 127 -0.88 -10.53 -7.96
CA TYR A 127 -2.23 -11.04 -7.73
C TYR A 127 -3.23 -10.57 -8.79
N LEU A 128 -2.81 -9.78 -9.79
CA LEU A 128 -3.70 -9.20 -10.80
C LEU A 128 -4.52 -10.24 -11.56
N SER A 129 -3.92 -11.37 -11.96
CA SER A 129 -4.65 -12.44 -12.65
C SER A 129 -5.78 -13.01 -11.80
N TRP A 130 -5.53 -13.21 -10.49
CA TRP A 130 -6.55 -13.66 -9.56
C TRP A 130 -7.61 -12.59 -9.30
N ILE A 131 -7.21 -11.33 -9.13
CA ILE A 131 -8.13 -10.20 -8.93
C ILE A 131 -9.08 -10.08 -10.12
N ASN A 132 -8.56 -10.08 -11.35
CA ASN A 132 -9.35 -9.98 -12.57
C ASN A 132 -10.32 -11.16 -12.71
N LEU A 133 -9.86 -12.39 -12.46
CA LEU A 133 -10.72 -13.57 -12.47
C LEU A 133 -11.89 -13.45 -11.49
N VAL A 134 -11.66 -12.93 -10.29
CA VAL A 134 -12.73 -12.75 -9.28
C VAL A 134 -13.67 -11.60 -9.68
N ILE A 135 -13.17 -10.52 -10.27
CA ILE A 135 -14.00 -9.43 -10.79
C ILE A 135 -14.92 -9.94 -11.91
N GLU A 136 -14.38 -10.72 -12.84
CA GLU A 136 -15.13 -11.30 -13.97
C GLU A 136 -16.17 -12.32 -13.52
N SER A 137 -15.86 -13.16 -12.53
CA SER A 137 -16.78 -14.19 -12.04
C SER A 137 -17.86 -13.70 -11.08
N SER A 138 -17.75 -12.44 -10.62
CA SER A 138 -18.70 -11.82 -9.69
C SER A 138 -19.62 -10.79 -10.36
N GLN A 139 -19.57 -10.68 -11.69
CA GLN A 139 -20.56 -9.97 -12.51
C GLN A 139 -21.77 -10.88 -12.77
#